data_AF-A0A9X5LT34-F1
#
_entry.id   AF-A0A9X5LT34-F1
#
_cell.length_a   1.000
_cell.length_b   1.000
_cell.length_c   1.000
_cell.angle_alpha   90.00
_cell.angle_beta   90.00
_cell.angle_gamma   90.00
#
_symmetry.space_group_name_H-M   'P 1'
#
loop_
_entity.id
_entity.type
_entity.pdbx_description
1 polymer ?
#
loop_
_entity_poly.entity_id
_entity_poly.type
_entity_poly.pdbx_seq_one_letter_code
_entity_poly.pdbx_strand_id
1 'polypeptide(L)'
;MRIVRATIALSLALAILVLEWVWRHRTYEDLEQRDGKCVVVGETVNNGRVPVVPCQEEGARTVRAVVGPNGDCPDGTERVRVRTELSHDTGYVGTLCLEHG
;
A
#
# COMPACT_ATOMS: atom_id res chain seq x y z
N MET A 1 -9.52 3.68 41.56
CA MET A 1 -10.21 4.12 40.32
C MET A 1 -9.28 4.66 39.22
N ARG A 2 -8.28 5.51 39.51
CA ARG A 2 -7.37 6.05 38.48
C ARG A 2 -6.50 5.00 37.78
N ILE A 3 -5.98 4.03 38.55
CA ILE A 3 -5.13 2.94 38.03
C ILE A 3 -5.91 2.05 37.05
N VAL A 4 -7.16 1.71 37.38
CA VAL A 4 -8.04 0.90 36.52
C VAL A 4 -8.36 1.61 35.19
N ARG A 5 -8.56 2.94 35.22
CA ARG A 5 -8.77 3.72 33.99
C ARG A 5 -7.50 3.77 33.12
N ALA A 6 -6.33 3.89 33.75
CA ALA A 6 -5.06 3.89 33.03
C ALA A 6 -4.78 2.54 32.36
N THR A 7 -5.06 1.42 33.03
CA THR A 7 -4.87 0.09 32.46
C THR A 7 -5.81 -0.17 31.28
N ILE A 8 -7.07 0.29 31.37
CA ILE A 8 -8.03 0.20 30.27
C ILE A 8 -7.56 1.04 29.07
N ALA A 9 -7.15 2.29 29.29
CA ALA A 9 -6.65 3.15 28.23
C ALA A 9 -5.40 2.56 27.56
N LEU A 10 -4.47 2.01 28.33
CA LEU A 10 -3.27 1.36 27.80
C LEU A 10 -3.62 0.13 26.95
N SER A 11 -4.57 -0.70 27.41
CA SER A 11 -5.01 -1.89 26.66
C SER A 11 -5.67 -1.52 25.33
N LEU A 12 -6.47 -0.46 25.30
CA LEU A 12 -7.09 0.06 24.07
C LEU A 12 -6.04 0.61 23.10
N ALA A 13 -5.08 1.39 23.60
CA ALA A 13 -4.00 1.90 22.77
C ALA A 13 -3.18 0.77 22.14
N LEU A 14 -2.86 -0.28 22.92
CA LEU A 14 -2.14 -1.44 22.42
C LEU A 14 -2.96 -2.19 21.35
N ALA A 15 -4.26 -2.38 21.56
CA ALA A 15 -5.14 -3.03 20.60
C ALA A 15 -5.21 -2.27 19.27
N ILE A 16 -5.29 -0.93 19.31
CA ILE A 16 -5.26 -0.09 18.11
C ILE A 16 -3.93 -0.24 17.37
N LEU A 17 -2.80 -0.19 18.09
CA LEU A 17 -1.47 -0.35 17.47
C LEU A 17 -1.31 -1.72 16.79
N VAL A 18 -1.82 -2.79 17.40
CA VAL A 18 -1.81 -4.13 16.79
C VAL A 18 -2.69 -4.18 15.55
N LEU A 19 -3.88 -3.57 15.61
CA LEU A 19 -4.80 -3.54 14.47
C LEU A 19 -4.21 -2.78 13.28
N GLU A 20 -3.61 -1.61 13.54
CA GLU A 20 -2.86 -0.81 12.56
C GLU A 20 -1.72 -1.63 11.94
N TRP A 21 -0.98 -2.36 12.77
CA TRP A 21 0.13 -3.19 12.30
C TRP A 21 -0.35 -4.34 11.40
N VAL A 22 -1.38 -5.07 11.81
CA VAL A 22 -1.99 -6.16 11.02
C VAL A 22 -2.49 -5.62 9.68
N TRP A 23 -3.18 -4.48 9.71
CA TRP A 23 -3.70 -3.86 8.50
C TRP A 23 -2.57 -3.45 7.54
N ARG A 24 -1.51 -2.81 8.06
CA ARG A 24 -0.35 -2.40 7.27
C ARG A 24 0.39 -3.61 6.68
N HIS A 25 0.55 -4.68 7.46
CA HIS A 25 1.22 -5.90 7.01
C HIS A 25 0.44 -6.58 5.87
N ARG A 26 -0.87 -6.79 6.05
CA ARG A 26 -1.72 -7.38 5.01
C ARG A 26 -1.73 -6.54 3.73
N THR A 27 -1.74 -5.22 3.84
CA THR A 27 -1.71 -4.34 2.67
C THR A 27 -0.37 -4.40 1.94
N TYR A 28 0.74 -4.53 2.68
CA TYR A 28 2.05 -4.74 2.08
C TYR A 28 2.11 -6.08 1.33
N GLU A 29 1.58 -7.16 1.91
CA GLU A 29 1.48 -8.47 1.23
C GLU A 29 0.62 -8.41 -0.05
N ASP A 30 -0.51 -7.68 -0.06
CA ASP A 30 -1.32 -7.52 -1.27
C ASP A 30 -0.56 -6.76 -2.38
N LEU A 31 0.30 -5.82 -2.00
CA LEU A 31 1.17 -5.13 -2.95
C LEU A 31 2.28 -6.08 -3.46
N GLU A 32 2.92 -6.85 -2.57
CA GLU A 32 3.93 -7.85 -2.94
C GLU A 32 3.34 -8.89 -3.92
N GLN A 33 2.09 -9.33 -3.71
CA GLN A 33 1.39 -10.24 -4.63
C GLN A 33 1.15 -9.65 -6.04
N ARG A 34 1.29 -8.32 -6.20
CA ARG A 34 1.14 -7.62 -7.48
C ARG A 34 2.46 -7.41 -8.21
N ASP A 35 3.59 -7.73 -7.59
CA ASP A 35 4.88 -7.69 -8.27
C ASP A 35 4.89 -8.63 -9.49
N GLY A 36 5.49 -8.19 -10.59
CA GLY A 36 5.49 -8.90 -11.88
C GLY A 36 4.17 -8.85 -12.68
N LYS A 37 3.15 -8.10 -12.22
CA LYS A 37 1.91 -7.86 -12.98
C LYS A 37 1.89 -6.47 -13.60
N CYS A 38 1.08 -6.28 -14.65
CA CYS A 38 0.93 -4.98 -15.28
C CYS A 38 -0.21 -4.15 -14.67
N VAL A 39 0.01 -2.84 -14.50
CA VAL A 39 -0.92 -1.88 -13.90
C VAL A 39 -1.26 -0.78 -14.89
N VAL A 40 -2.52 -0.35 -14.92
CA VAL A 40 -2.94 0.78 -15.76
C VAL A 40 -2.88 2.07 -14.94
N VAL A 41 -2.17 3.07 -15.45
CA VAL A 41 -2.08 4.40 -14.84
C VAL A 41 -2.88 5.37 -15.71
N GLY A 42 -4.07 5.76 -15.25
CA GLY A 42 -5.01 6.64 -15.96
C GLY A 42 -5.82 7.50 -14.99
N GLU A 43 -6.37 8.60 -15.48
CA GLU A 43 -7.03 9.63 -14.67
C GLU A 43 -8.22 9.05 -13.89
N THR A 44 -8.12 9.10 -12.56
CA THR A 44 -9.09 8.64 -11.55
C THR A 44 -9.11 7.13 -11.27
N VAL A 45 -8.21 6.71 -10.38
CA VAL A 45 -8.26 5.41 -9.70
C VAL A 45 -9.35 5.47 -8.61
N ASN A 46 -10.57 5.06 -8.92
CA ASN A 46 -11.66 4.99 -7.95
C ASN A 46 -11.29 4.05 -6.78
N ASN A 47 -11.46 4.51 -5.54
CA ASN A 47 -11.17 3.78 -4.29
C ASN A 47 -9.69 3.43 -4.01
N GLY A 48 -8.72 4.16 -4.59
CA GLY A 48 -7.30 3.98 -4.25
C GLY A 48 -6.72 2.60 -4.61
N ARG A 49 -7.44 1.79 -5.40
CA ARG A 49 -6.97 0.48 -5.87
C ARG A 49 -6.45 0.59 -7.29
N VAL A 50 -5.14 0.43 -7.45
CA VAL A 50 -4.48 0.37 -8.76
C VAL A 50 -5.06 -0.83 -9.55
N PRO A 51 -5.66 -0.62 -10.73
CA PRO A 51 -6.16 -1.70 -11.57
C PRO A 51 -4.97 -2.49 -12.15
N VAL A 52 -5.04 -3.81 -12.03
CA VAL A 52 -4.03 -4.75 -12.52
C VAL A 52 -4.63 -5.51 -13.69
N VAL A 53 -3.94 -5.50 -14.82
CA VAL A 53 -4.36 -6.17 -16.06
C VAL A 53 -3.26 -7.10 -16.56
N PRO A 54 -3.58 -8.09 -17.41
CA PRO A 54 -2.56 -8.86 -18.13
C PRO A 54 -1.72 -7.93 -19.01
N CYS A 55 -0.41 -8.17 -19.09
CA CYS A 55 0.56 -7.34 -19.82
C CYS A 55 0.37 -7.26 -21.35
N GLN A 56 -0.69 -7.86 -21.90
CA GLN A 56 -0.98 -7.82 -23.34
C GLN A 56 -1.75 -6.56 -23.75
N GLU A 57 -2.31 -5.79 -22.80
CA GLU A 57 -3.05 -4.56 -23.13
C GLU A 57 -2.13 -3.34 -23.25
N GLU A 58 -2.21 -2.63 -24.38
CA GLU A 58 -1.47 -1.39 -24.62
C GLU A 58 -1.84 -0.32 -23.58
N GLY A 59 -0.85 0.21 -22.86
CA GLY A 59 -1.03 1.24 -21.83
C GLY A 59 -0.84 0.76 -20.38
N ALA A 60 -0.59 -0.53 -20.16
CA ALA A 60 -0.23 -1.06 -18.85
C ALA A 60 1.30 -1.02 -18.60
N ARG A 61 1.70 -0.67 -17.37
CA ARG A 61 3.11 -0.65 -16.89
C ARG A 61 3.39 -1.87 -16.04
N THR A 62 4.56 -2.48 -16.14
CA THR A 62 4.89 -3.66 -15.32
C THR A 62 5.35 -3.25 -13.93
N VAL A 63 4.82 -3.86 -12.88
CA VAL A 63 5.38 -3.71 -11.52
C VAL A 63 6.63 -4.56 -11.43
N ARG A 64 7.77 -3.91 -11.15
CA ARG A 64 9.09 -4.56 -11.02
C ARG A 64 9.50 -4.81 -9.57
N ALA A 65 9.03 -3.95 -8.67
CA ALA A 65 9.24 -4.12 -7.25
C ALA A 65 8.18 -3.36 -6.46
N VAL A 66 7.90 -3.86 -5.26
CA VAL A 66 7.15 -3.14 -4.24
C VAL A 66 8.09 -2.82 -3.09
N VAL A 67 8.16 -1.55 -2.73
CA VAL A 67 9.00 -1.08 -1.63
C VAL A 67 8.18 -0.35 -0.59
N GLY A 68 8.69 -0.36 0.64
CA GLY A 68 8.12 0.45 1.71
C GLY A 68 8.08 1.95 1.34
N PRO A 69 7.36 2.79 2.11
CA PRO A 69 7.19 4.21 1.78
C PRO A 69 8.51 5.00 1.63
N ASN A 70 9.57 4.55 2.31
CA ASN A 70 10.91 5.14 2.24
C ASN A 70 11.94 4.24 1.53
N GLY A 71 11.50 3.17 0.87
CA GLY A 71 12.40 2.29 0.12
C GLY A 71 12.74 2.86 -1.26
N ASP A 72 13.93 2.54 -1.74
CA ASP A 72 14.42 2.98 -3.04
C ASP A 72 13.98 2.03 -4.15
N CYS A 73 13.61 2.61 -5.30
CA CYS A 73 13.27 1.85 -6.49
C CYS A 73 14.54 1.51 -7.29
N PRO A 74 14.60 0.34 -7.94
CA PRO A 74 15.71 -0.02 -8.82
C PRO A 74 15.82 0.92 -10.02
N ASP A 75 17.03 1.09 -10.54
CA ASP A 75 17.31 2.01 -11.65
C ASP A 75 16.45 1.70 -12.89
N GLY A 76 15.98 2.77 -13.55
CA GLY A 76 15.13 2.67 -14.75
C GLY A 76 13.65 2.43 -14.46
N THR A 77 13.23 2.43 -13.20
CA THR A 77 11.80 2.32 -12.82
C THR A 77 11.20 3.65 -12.38
N GLU A 78 9.93 3.84 -12.67
CA GLU A 78 9.14 4.99 -12.22
C GLU A 78 8.54 4.71 -10.84
N ARG A 79 8.71 5.66 -9.93
CA ARG A 79 8.26 5.54 -8.55
C ARG A 79 6.84 6.08 -8.39
N VAL A 80 5.87 5.18 -8.20
CA VAL A 80 4.46 5.53 -7.99
C VAL A 80 4.05 5.27 -6.55
N ARG A 81 3.68 6.34 -5.83
CA ARG A 81 3.17 6.23 -4.46
C ARG A 81 1.74 5.72 -4.50
N VAL A 82 1.48 4.62 -3.80
CA VAL A 82 0.13 4.07 -3.67
C VAL A 82 -0.45 4.50 -2.34
N ARG A 83 -1.59 5.18 -2.42
CA ARG A 83 -2.40 5.56 -1.28
C ARG A 83 -3.67 4.73 -1.33
N THR A 84 -3.84 3.89 -0.32
CA THR A 84 -5.10 3.19 -0.13
C THR A 84 -5.94 4.05 0.80
N GLU A 85 -7.03 4.63 0.28
CA GLU A 85 -8.02 5.28 1.12
C GLU A 85 -8.82 4.21 1.85
N LEU A 86 -8.39 3.86 3.06
CA LEU A 86 -9.30 3.24 4.00
C LEU A 86 -10.03 4.37 4.71
N SER A 87 -11.33 4.48 4.39
CA SER A 87 -12.37 5.18 5.15
C SER A 87 -11.82 6.04 6.30
N HIS A 88 -11.59 7.31 5.99
CA HIS A 88 -11.22 8.41 6.90
C HIS A 88 -9.75 8.67 7.21
N ASP A 89 -8.81 7.75 6.98
CA ASP A 89 -7.38 8.05 7.18
C ASP A 89 -6.52 7.83 5.94
N THR A 90 -5.79 8.90 5.65
CA THR A 90 -5.10 9.17 4.41
C THR A 90 -3.67 8.65 4.53
N GLY A 91 -3.51 7.32 4.62
CA GLY A 91 -2.22 6.66 4.79
C GLY A 91 -1.55 6.27 3.47
N TYR A 92 -0.30 6.67 3.25
CA TYR A 92 0.55 6.05 2.22
C TYR A 92 1.06 4.71 2.74
N VAL A 93 0.75 3.63 2.04
CA VAL A 93 1.08 2.28 2.53
C VAL A 93 2.35 1.72 1.87
N GLY A 94 2.65 2.13 0.64
CA GLY A 94 3.86 1.69 -0.07
C GLY A 94 4.08 2.41 -1.39
N THR A 95 5.13 1.99 -2.07
CA THR A 95 5.58 2.55 -3.34
C THR A 95 5.78 1.44 -4.35
N LEU A 96 5.20 1.59 -5.53
CA LEU A 96 5.40 0.70 -6.67
C LEU A 96 6.52 1.24 -7.54
N CYS A 97 7.42 0.36 -7.95
CA CYS A 97 8.47 0.65 -8.92
C CYS A 97 8.02 0.06 -10.27
N LEU A 98 7.68 0.92 -11.22
CA LEU A 98 7.08 0.54 -12.49
C LEU A 98 8.12 0.57 -13.61
N GLU A 99 8.12 -0.43 -14.48
CA GLU A 99 8.93 -0.47 -15.70
C GLU A 99 8.05 -0.17 -16.92
N HIS A 100 8.63 0.57 -17.88
CA HIS A 100 8.04 0.73 -19.20
C HIS A 100 8.25 -0.59 -19.97
N GLY A 101 7.19 -1.35 -20.15
CA GLY A 101 7.16 -2.48 -21.10
C GLY A 101 7.23 -2.02 -22.54
#